data_AF-A0A5K8A083-F1
#
_entry.id   AF-A0A5K8A083-F1
#
_cell.length_a   1.000
_cell.length_b   1.000
_cell.length_c   1.000
_cell.angle_alpha   90.00
_cell.angle_beta   90.00
_cell.angle_gamma   90.00
#
_symmetry.space_group_name_H-M   'P 1'
#
loop_
_entity.id
_entity.type
_entity.pdbx_description
1 polymer ?
#
loop_
_entity_poly.entity_id
_entity_poly.type
_entity_poly.pdbx_seq_one_letter_code
_entity_poly.pdbx_strand_id
1 'polypeptide(L)'
;MATDNGKFSASESLRKTRTFGKVRCHNPSCMGRLEPEPGSEQISCPTCGMTYRLFWVTPELPRIRGPVWEVNRKLAEETLAKKLESSKDASK
;
A
#
# COMPACT_ATOMS: atom_id res chain seq x y z
N MET A 1 -11.44 -7.86 32.05
CA MET A 1 -10.52 -8.85 31.45
C MET A 1 -9.16 -8.19 31.27
N ALA A 2 -8.32 -8.24 32.31
CA ALA A 2 -6.91 -7.88 32.23
C ALA A 2 -6.14 -9.14 32.60
N THR A 3 -5.91 -10.01 31.62
CA THR A 3 -5.16 -11.25 31.83
C THR A 3 -3.68 -10.98 31.61
N ASP A 4 -2.97 -10.85 32.73
CA ASP A 4 -1.77 -11.61 33.07
C ASP A 4 -1.03 -12.24 31.86
N ASN A 5 -0.08 -11.50 31.31
CA ASN A 5 1.06 -12.05 30.58
C ASN A 5 2.24 -11.10 30.84
N GLY A 6 3.19 -11.58 31.64
CA GLY A 6 4.19 -10.78 32.34
C GLY A 6 4.97 -9.75 31.51
N LYS A 7 5.31 -8.65 32.21
CA LYS A 7 6.41 -7.70 31.96
C LYS A 7 6.22 -6.58 30.92
N PHE A 8 5.02 -6.31 30.41
CA PHE A 8 4.81 -5.13 29.57
C PHE A 8 3.63 -4.28 30.05
N SER A 9 3.86 -2.98 30.18
CA SER A 9 2.80 -2.00 30.41
C SER A 9 1.82 -1.98 29.23
N ALA A 10 0.56 -1.60 29.47
CA ALA A 10 -0.42 -1.40 28.39
C ALA A 10 0.08 -0.40 27.32
N SER A 11 0.92 0.55 27.73
CA SER A 11 1.59 1.50 26.85
C SER A 11 2.63 0.82 25.94
N GLU A 12 3.34 -0.21 26.41
CA GLU A 12 4.33 -0.94 25.62
C GLU A 12 3.71 -1.93 24.63
N SER A 13 2.59 -2.57 25.00
CA SER A 13 1.85 -3.43 24.07
C SER A 13 1.30 -2.62 22.89
N LEU A 14 0.81 -1.40 23.14
CA LEU A 14 0.37 -0.45 22.11
C LEU A 14 1.52 0.10 21.25
N ARG A 15 2.74 0.21 21.79
CA ARG A 15 3.91 0.60 21.00
C ARG A 15 4.33 -0.49 20.01
N LYS A 16 4.22 -1.76 20.38
CA LYS A 16 4.58 -2.90 19.50
C LYS A 16 3.66 -3.02 18.29
N THR A 17 2.39 -2.65 18.40
CA THR A 17 1.44 -2.66 17.27
C THR A 17 1.56 -1.43 16.36
N ARG A 18 2.43 -0.48 16.72
CA ARG A 18 2.58 0.79 16.02
C ARG A 18 3.35 0.56 14.73
N THR A 19 2.69 0.84 13.62
CA THR A 19 3.20 0.52 12.28
C THR A 19 4.10 1.61 11.74
N PHE A 20 5.24 1.81 12.40
CA PHE A 20 6.33 2.61 11.85
C PHE A 20 6.85 1.95 10.56
N GLY A 21 7.27 2.73 9.57
CA GLY A 21 7.78 2.20 8.29
C GLY A 21 6.74 1.75 7.27
N LYS A 22 5.44 1.64 7.61
CA LYS A 22 4.43 1.07 6.70
C LYS A 22 3.58 2.14 6.03
N VAL A 23 3.51 2.13 4.70
CA VAL A 23 2.70 3.06 3.92
C VAL A 23 1.46 2.37 3.36
N ARG A 24 0.34 3.08 3.26
CA ARG A 24 -0.86 2.56 2.61
C ARG A 24 -0.81 2.85 1.12
N CYS A 25 -1.22 1.88 0.31
CA CYS A 25 -1.48 2.10 -1.10
C CYS A 25 -2.50 3.24 -1.28
N HIS A 26 -2.23 4.15 -2.21
CA HIS A 26 -3.11 5.31 -2.46
C HIS A 26 -4.34 4.95 -3.31
N ASN A 27 -4.45 3.70 -3.76
CA ASN A 27 -5.64 3.19 -4.43
C ASN A 27 -6.80 3.05 -3.44
N PRO A 28 -7.94 3.74 -3.65
CA PRO A 28 -9.11 3.61 -2.79
C PRO A 28 -9.66 2.17 -2.74
N SER A 29 -9.45 1.35 -3.78
CA SER A 29 -9.96 -0.03 -3.82
C SER A 29 -9.05 -1.06 -3.15
N CYS A 30 -7.78 -0.75 -2.89
CA CYS A 30 -6.85 -1.71 -2.29
C CYS A 30 -6.55 -1.37 -0.83
N MET A 31 -6.17 -0.12 -0.56
CA MET A 31 -5.71 0.36 0.76
C MET A 31 -4.70 -0.55 1.49
N GLY A 32 -4.06 -1.45 0.74
CA GLY A 32 -3.13 -2.44 1.26
C GLY A 32 -1.93 -1.78 1.91
N ARG A 33 -1.40 -2.42 2.94
CA ARG A 33 -0.25 -1.94 3.69
C ARG A 33 1.02 -2.45 3.02
N LEU A 34 1.90 -1.53 2.65
CA LEU A 34 3.18 -1.77 2.01
C LEU A 34 4.30 -1.47 3.02
N GLU A 35 5.28 -2.35 3.06
CA GLU A 35 6.46 -2.22 3.90
C GLU A 35 7.67 -2.09 2.96
N PRO A 36 8.02 -0.86 2.55
CA PRO A 36 9.18 -0.64 1.70
C PRO A 36 10.48 -0.86 2.46
N GLU A 37 11.50 -1.35 1.75
CA GLU A 37 12.84 -1.45 2.29
C GLU A 37 13.42 -0.05 2.57
N PRO A 38 14.13 0.16 3.69
CA PRO A 38 14.67 1.45 4.05
C PRO A 38 15.57 2.00 2.93
N GLY A 39 15.19 3.17 2.40
CA GLY A 39 15.92 3.84 1.32
C GLY A 39 15.48 3.48 -0.10
N SER A 40 14.51 2.56 -0.29
CA SER A 40 14.00 2.25 -1.63
C SER A 40 13.24 3.44 -2.23
N GLU A 41 13.55 3.84 -3.46
CA GLU A 41 12.88 4.98 -4.12
C GLU A 41 11.52 4.63 -4.72
N GLN A 42 11.26 3.34 -4.96
CA GLN A 42 10.05 2.87 -5.62
C GLN A 42 9.52 1.61 -4.92
N ILE A 43 8.20 1.48 -4.88
CA ILE A 43 7.52 0.27 -4.40
C ILE A 43 6.32 -0.09 -5.26
N SER A 44 6.21 -1.37 -5.61
CA SER A 44 5.04 -1.96 -6.22
C SER A 44 4.09 -2.51 -5.16
N CYS A 45 2.79 -2.23 -5.29
CA CYS A 45 1.79 -2.87 -4.46
C CYS A 45 1.52 -4.31 -4.96
N PRO A 46 1.64 -5.35 -4.11
CA PRO A 46 1.43 -6.74 -4.53
C PRO A 46 -0.03 -7.03 -4.87
N THR A 47 -0.97 -6.24 -4.35
CA THR A 47 -2.41 -6.49 -4.54
C THR A 47 -2.96 -5.82 -5.81
N CYS A 48 -2.49 -4.61 -6.14
CA CYS A 48 -3.02 -3.85 -7.28
C CYS A 48 -2.00 -3.59 -8.40
N GLY A 49 -0.74 -4.03 -8.24
CA GLY A 49 0.30 -3.87 -9.24
C GLY A 49 0.82 -2.44 -9.42
N MET A 50 0.18 -1.44 -8.80
CA MET A 50 0.59 -0.05 -8.96
C MET A 50 1.92 0.23 -8.27
N THR A 51 2.76 0.96 -8.98
CA THR A 51 4.06 1.42 -8.50
C THR A 51 3.97 2.85 -8.01
N TYR A 52 4.55 3.09 -6.84
CA TYR A 52 4.62 4.40 -6.20
C TYR A 52 6.07 4.81 -5.99
N ARG A 53 6.32 6.11 -6.15
CA ARG A 53 7.57 6.75 -5.75
C ARG A 53 7.52 7.07 -4.27
N LEU A 54 8.59 6.71 -3.58
CA LEU A 54 8.77 6.92 -2.16
C LEU A 54 9.70 8.09 -1.90
N PHE A 55 9.51 8.70 -0.74
CA PHE A 55 10.37 9.72 -0.17
C PHE A 55 10.55 9.43 1.31
N TRP A 56 11.81 9.44 1.75
CA TRP A 56 12.17 9.11 3.12
C TRP A 56 12.49 10.40 3.85
N VAL A 57 11.75 10.69 4.92
CA VAL A 57 12.11 11.78 5.84
C VAL A 57 13.18 11.29 6.80
N THR A 58 13.02 10.05 7.26
CA THR A 58 14.00 9.25 8.00
C THR A 58 13.95 7.82 7.45
N PRO A 59 14.96 6.97 7.70
CA PRO A 59 14.98 5.58 7.23
C PRO A 59 13.79 4.73 7.71
N GLU A 60 13.06 5.18 8.72
CA GLU A 60 11.89 4.49 9.28
C GLU A 60 10.55 5.14 8.92
N LEU A 61 10.58 6.29 8.22
CA LEU A 61 9.39 7.06 7.86
C LEU A 61 9.32 7.31 6.34
N PRO A 62 8.88 6.28 5.58
CA PRO A 62 8.58 6.43 4.17
C PRO A 62 7.27 7.19 3.97
N ARG A 63 7.23 8.06 2.96
CA ARG A 63 6.05 8.75 2.45
C ARG A 63 5.93 8.51 0.95
N ILE A 64 4.70 8.39 0.44
CA ILE A 64 4.47 8.33 -1.01
C ILE A 64 4.50 9.75 -1.57
N ARG A 65 5.34 9.98 -2.60
CA ARG A 65 5.33 11.22 -3.39
C ARG A 65 4.24 11.20 -4.44
N GLY A 66 4.03 10.04 -5.06
CA GLY A 66 3.02 9.87 -6.08
C GLY A 66 3.20 8.58 -6.87
N PRO A 67 2.26 8.27 -7.76
CA PRO A 67 2.37 7.14 -8.66
C PRO A 67 3.54 7.30 -9.64
N VAL A 68 4.10 6.18 -10.08
CA VAL A 68 4.93 6.14 -11.30
C VAL A 68 3.95 6.13 -12.47
N TRP A 69 3.97 7.19 -13.27
CA TRP A 69 2.97 7.43 -14.31
C TRP A 69 2.97 6.33 -15.38
N GLU A 70 4.15 5.92 -15.87
CA GLU A 70 4.28 4.99 -16.99
C GLU A 70 3.65 3.62 -16.73
N VAL A 71 3.90 3.05 -15.55
CA VAL A 71 3.38 1.73 -15.15
C VAL A 71 1.89 1.81 -14.88
N ASN A 72 1.45 2.85 -14.15
CA ASN A 72 0.05 2.96 -13.76
C ASN A 72 -0.86 3.32 -14.94
N ARG A 73 -0.34 4.04 -15.95
CA ARG A 73 -1.11 4.33 -17.18
C ARG A 73 -1.43 3.06 -17.95
N LYS A 74 -0.45 2.17 -18.13
CA LYS A 74 -0.65 0.86 -18.78
C LYS A 74 -1.68 0.00 -18.04
N LEU A 75 -1.55 -0.10 -16.71
CA LEU A 75 -2.51 -0.85 -15.88
C LEU A 75 -3.93 -0.25 -15.94
N ALA A 76 -4.05 1.08 -16.01
CA ALA A 76 -5.34 1.74 -16.17
C ALA A 76 -5.96 1.47 -17.55
N GLU A 77 -5.17 1.55 -18.62
CA GLU A 77 -5.61 1.23 -19.99
C GLU A 77 -6.08 -0.24 -20.09
N GLU A 78 -5.32 -1.19 -19.54
CA GLU A 78 -5.68 -2.61 -19.52
C GLU A 78 -6.96 -2.90 -18.74
N THR A 79 -7.12 -2.28 -17.56
CA THR A 79 -8.32 -2.48 -16.73
C THR A 79 -9.56 -1.84 -17.36
N LEU A 80 -9.42 -0.72 -18.06
CA LEU A 80 -10.51 -0.10 -18.83
C LEU A 80 -10.89 -0.95 -20.04
N ALA A 81 -9.92 -1.46 -20.80
CA ALA A 81 -10.17 -2.35 -21.93
C ALA A 81 -10.98 -3.59 -21.51
N LYS A 82 -10.54 -4.29 -20.46
CA LYS A 82 -11.24 -5.46 -19.91
C LYS A 82 -12.67 -5.15 -19.47
N LYS A 83 -12.90 -3.99 -18.85
CA LYS A 83 -14.25 -3.57 -18.44
C LYS A 83 -15.16 -3.29 -19.64
N LEU A 84 -14.64 -2.65 -20.69
CA LEU A 84 -15.41 -2.36 -21.91
C LEU A 84 -15.78 -3.64 -22.68
N GLU A 85 -14.88 -4.63 -22.71
CA GLU A 85 -15.15 -5.96 -23.29
C GLU A 85 -16.27 -6.66 -22.50
N SER A 86 -16.11 -6.80 -21.17
CA SER A 86 -17.13 -7.44 -20.33
C SER A 86 -18.51 -6.77 -20.37
N SER A 87 -18.56 -5.45 -20.61
CA SER A 87 -19.83 -4.71 -20.71
C SER A 87 -20.53 -4.93 -22.06
N LYS A 88 -19.79 -5.25 -23.13
CA LYS A 88 -20.36 -5.61 -24.43
C LYS A 88 -20.95 -7.02 -24.42
N ASP A 89 -20.31 -7.95 -23.71
CA ASP A 89 -20.81 -9.32 -23.57
C ASP A 89 -22.06 -9.41 -22.68
N ALA A 90 -22.21 -8.53 -21.68
CA ALA A 90 -23.39 -8.50 -20.81
C ALA A 90 -24.66 -7.91 -21.45
N SER A 91 -24.57 -7.29 -22.63
CA SER A 91 -25.70 -6.69 -23.36
C SER A 91 -26.21 -7.55 -24.53
N LYS A 92 -25.73 -8.79 -24.68
CA LYS A 92 -26.10 -9.69 -25.77
C LYS A 92 -26.97 -10.85 -25.31
#